data_AF-A0A9X4D4N9-F1
#
_entry.id   AF-A0A9X4D4N9-F1
#
_cell.length_a   1.000
_cell.length_b   1.000
_cell.length_c   1.000
_cell.angle_alpha   90.00
_cell.angle_beta   90.00
_cell.angle_gamma   90.00
#
_symmetry.space_group_name_H-M   'P 1'
#
loop_
_entity.id
_entity.type
_entity.pdbx_description
1 polymer ?
#
loop_
_entity_poly.entity_id
_entity_poly.type
_entity_poly.pdbx_seq_one_letter_code
_entity_poly.pdbx_strand_id
1 'polypeptide(L)'
;MHYYKFNIKDWTRDTAHLSVEEEGVYRRLLDHYYESEKPIPQETKPVIRRLRLAGHEEAVGVILGEFFTLEDDGFHHRRCDEEIAKYHSKANTSRNNGSRGGRPKKPEENPAGYEDEPKHNLNQEPLTINQEPEDQEQCAAGAPPGQVEPKQDGRKRGTRLPDDWVLSPELAAWAKAERPELDDRMVKAMADSFKDFWISKTGKDATKLNWDATWRNWVRNQRVSVNPRASPAQGQSHHTDLDKIDHTEGLVRQPDGTYRVARS
;
A
#
# COMPACT_ATOMS: atom_id res chain seq x y z
N MET A 1 10.01 -20.55 -1.79
CA MET A 1 9.45 -19.25 -2.20
C MET A 1 10.61 -18.32 -2.56
N HIS A 2 10.54 -17.53 -3.64
CA HIS A 2 11.70 -16.73 -4.09
C HIS A 2 11.77 -15.31 -3.50
N TYR A 3 10.69 -14.82 -2.90
CA TYR A 3 10.58 -13.49 -2.33
C TYR A 3 9.58 -13.50 -1.17
N TYR A 4 9.88 -12.76 -0.11
CA TYR A 4 8.95 -12.46 0.98
C TYR A 4 9.08 -10.99 1.40
N LYS A 5 8.00 -10.43 1.95
CA LYS A 5 8.03 -9.05 2.46
C LYS A 5 8.71 -9.02 3.83
N PHE A 6 9.83 -8.31 3.91
CA PHE A 6 10.52 -8.07 5.18
C PHE A 6 10.03 -6.76 5.81
N ASN A 7 9.36 -6.85 6.97
CA ASN A 7 8.90 -5.67 7.70
C ASN A 7 9.93 -5.27 8.77
N ILE A 8 10.62 -4.16 8.54
CA ILE A 8 11.68 -3.66 9.43
C ILE A 8 11.13 -3.32 10.82
N LYS A 9 9.92 -2.73 10.91
CA LYS A 9 9.35 -2.33 12.19
C LYS A 9 8.99 -3.55 13.05
N ASP A 10 8.38 -4.56 12.45
CA ASP A 10 8.08 -5.81 13.16
C ASP A 10 9.37 -6.52 13.55
N TRP A 11 10.35 -6.59 12.62
CA TRP A 11 11.66 -7.18 12.89
C TRP A 11 12.30 -6.55 14.12
N THR A 12 12.52 -5.23 14.10
CA THR A 12 13.14 -4.53 15.23
C THR A 12 12.35 -4.69 16.52
N ARG A 13 11.01 -4.71 16.48
CA ARG A 13 10.19 -4.95 17.68
C ARG A 13 10.44 -6.34 18.26
N ASP A 14 10.48 -7.35 17.41
CA ASP A 14 10.52 -8.76 17.81
C ASP A 14 11.95 -9.26 18.10
N THR A 15 12.99 -8.56 17.62
CA THR A 15 14.40 -8.99 17.75
C THR A 15 15.28 -8.02 18.56
N ALA A 16 14.74 -6.95 19.14
CA ALA A 16 15.53 -5.92 19.83
C ALA A 16 16.36 -6.43 21.01
N HIS A 17 15.96 -7.54 21.63
CA HIS A 17 16.64 -8.14 22.77
C HIS A 17 17.71 -9.18 22.37
N LEU A 18 17.79 -9.54 21.09
CA LEU A 18 18.72 -10.55 20.61
C LEU A 18 20.14 -9.97 20.47
N SER A 19 21.13 -10.81 20.72
CA SER A 19 22.52 -10.54 20.32
C SER A 19 22.67 -10.54 18.80
N VAL A 20 23.78 -9.98 18.30
CA VAL A 20 24.06 -9.94 16.86
C VAL A 20 24.20 -11.36 16.30
N GLU A 21 24.76 -12.27 17.09
CA GLU A 21 24.89 -13.69 16.78
C GLU A 21 23.52 -14.37 16.65
N GLU A 22 22.63 -14.15 17.62
CA GLU A 22 21.27 -14.70 17.62
C GLU A 22 20.42 -14.12 16.48
N GLU A 23 20.52 -12.82 16.23
CA GLU A 23 19.83 -12.17 15.10
C GLU A 23 20.29 -12.78 13.75
N GLY A 24 21.60 -13.00 13.60
CA GLY A 24 22.17 -13.64 12.41
C GLY A 24 21.73 -15.10 12.24
N VAL A 25 21.64 -15.86 13.33
CA VAL A 25 21.10 -17.22 13.35
C VAL A 25 19.63 -17.21 12.95
N TYR A 26 18.81 -16.37 13.59
CA TYR A 26 17.39 -16.28 13.32
C TYR A 26 17.12 -15.92 11.85
N ARG A 27 17.85 -14.96 11.31
CA ARG A 27 17.74 -14.58 9.90
C ARG A 27 18.03 -15.74 8.95
N ARG A 28 19.08 -16.53 9.20
CA ARG A 28 19.41 -17.71 8.38
C ARG A 28 18.36 -18.80 8.48
N LEU A 29 17.77 -19.00 9.66
CA LEU A 29 16.69 -19.97 9.85
C LEU A 29 15.42 -19.55 9.09
N LEU A 30 15.04 -18.27 9.14
CA LEU A 30 13.92 -17.74 8.36
C LEU A 30 14.14 -17.87 6.86
N ASP A 31 15.33 -17.52 6.36
CA ASP A 31 15.65 -17.64 4.93
C ASP A 31 15.56 -19.11 4.48
N HIS A 32 16.06 -20.05 5.29
CA HIS A 32 15.91 -21.49 5.03
C HIS A 32 14.45 -21.95 5.02
N TYR A 33 13.64 -21.44 5.95
CA TYR A 33 12.22 -21.77 6.07
C TYR A 33 11.46 -21.33 4.83
N TYR A 34 11.67 -20.08 4.36
CA TYR A 34 11.02 -19.58 3.15
C TYR A 34 11.56 -20.21 1.87
N GLU A 35 12.85 -20.56 1.81
CA GLU A 35 13.43 -21.26 0.66
C GLU A 35 12.84 -22.67 0.51
N SER A 36 12.83 -23.43 1.61
CA SER A 36 12.35 -24.82 1.62
C SER A 36 10.84 -24.97 1.70
N GLU A 37 10.14 -23.92 2.18
CA GLU A 37 8.71 -23.90 2.49
C GLU A 37 8.29 -25.03 3.44
N LYS A 38 9.19 -25.43 4.34
CA LYS A 38 9.03 -26.55 5.27
C LYS A 38 9.50 -26.17 6.67
N PRO A 39 8.95 -26.80 7.72
CA PRO A 39 9.44 -26.63 9.08
C PRO A 39 10.89 -27.09 9.20
N ILE A 40 11.60 -26.54 10.19
CA ILE A 40 12.97 -26.94 10.49
C ILE A 40 12.91 -28.33 11.14
N PRO A 41 13.59 -29.36 10.61
CA PRO A 41 13.55 -30.70 11.20
C PRO A 41 13.95 -30.73 12.68
N GLN A 42 13.36 -31.65 13.44
CA GLN A 42 13.74 -31.91 14.84
C GLN A 42 15.24 -32.22 14.99
N GLU A 43 15.78 -32.99 14.04
CA GLU A 43 17.22 -33.19 13.91
C GLU A 43 17.87 -31.95 13.30
N THR A 44 18.34 -31.04 14.16
CA THR A 44 18.86 -29.72 13.74
C THR A 44 20.27 -29.77 13.15
N LYS A 45 21.07 -30.82 13.43
CA LYS A 45 22.47 -30.92 12.99
C LYS A 45 22.68 -30.75 11.47
N PRO A 46 21.88 -31.38 10.58
CA PRO A 46 22.00 -31.18 9.14
C PRO A 46 21.69 -29.74 8.71
N VAL A 47 20.72 -29.10 9.36
CA VAL A 47 20.34 -27.71 9.09
C VAL A 47 21.46 -26.77 9.54
N ILE A 48 21.98 -26.94 10.75
CA ILE A 48 23.10 -26.15 11.28
C ILE A 48 24.31 -26.20 10.33
N ARG A 49 24.67 -27.41 9.85
CA ARG A 49 25.75 -27.57 8.88
C ARG A 49 25.45 -26.88 7.54
N ARG A 50 24.23 -27.04 7.01
CA ARG A 50 23.81 -26.43 5.73
C ARG A 50 23.84 -24.90 5.79
N LEU A 51 23.36 -24.33 6.89
CA LEU A 51 23.27 -22.88 7.09
C LEU A 51 24.58 -22.25 7.56
N ARG A 52 25.66 -23.05 7.71
CA ARG A 52 26.97 -22.62 8.20
C ARG A 52 26.90 -22.00 9.60
N LEU A 53 26.13 -22.63 10.48
CA LEU A 53 25.90 -22.21 11.87
C LEU A 53 26.71 -23.06 12.87
N ALA A 54 27.75 -23.76 12.41
CA ALA A 54 28.62 -24.54 13.30
C ALA A 54 29.33 -23.60 14.28
N GLY A 55 29.28 -23.92 15.58
CA GLY A 55 29.77 -23.06 16.66
C GLY A 55 28.72 -22.07 17.21
N HIS A 56 27.50 -22.06 16.67
CA HIS A 56 26.38 -21.24 17.14
C HIS A 56 25.19 -22.11 17.60
N GLU A 57 25.44 -23.34 18.04
CA GLU A 57 24.40 -24.30 18.43
C GLU A 57 23.55 -23.80 19.61
N GLU A 58 24.15 -23.09 20.55
CA GLU A 58 23.45 -22.48 21.68
C GLU A 58 22.45 -21.43 21.20
N ALA A 59 22.88 -20.49 20.35
CA ALA A 59 22.01 -19.47 19.76
C ALA A 59 20.89 -20.10 18.92
N VAL A 60 21.16 -21.20 18.19
CA VAL A 60 20.10 -21.96 17.49
C VAL A 60 19.07 -22.50 18.48
N GLY A 61 19.51 -23.05 19.61
CA GLY A 61 18.62 -23.54 20.67
C GLY A 61 17.73 -22.44 21.26
N VAL A 62 18.31 -21.27 21.56
CA VAL A 62 17.57 -20.10 22.08
C VAL A 62 16.51 -19.65 21.07
N ILE A 63 16.91 -19.44 19.81
CA ILE A 63 16.00 -18.98 18.76
C ILE A 63 14.88 -19.99 18.48
N LEU A 64 15.19 -21.29 18.41
CA LEU A 64 14.18 -22.33 18.23
C LEU A 64 13.22 -22.41 19.41
N GLY A 65 13.70 -22.19 20.64
CA GLY A 65 12.86 -22.18 21.84
C GLY A 65 11.94 -20.95 21.94
N GLU A 66 12.38 -19.80 21.43
CA GLU A 66 11.63 -18.55 21.55
C GLU A 66 10.66 -18.29 20.38
N PHE A 67 11.12 -18.49 19.13
CA PHE A 67 10.37 -18.10 17.95
C PHE A 67 9.64 -19.25 17.26
N PHE A 68 9.98 -20.50 17.60
CA PHE A 68 9.44 -21.68 16.93
C PHE A 68 8.65 -22.58 17.89
N THR A 69 7.68 -23.31 17.34
CA THR A 69 6.89 -24.31 18.05
C THR A 69 7.28 -25.70 17.56
N LEU A 70 7.62 -26.60 18.49
CA LEU A 70 7.93 -27.99 18.16
C LEU A 70 6.63 -28.77 17.92
N GLU A 71 6.48 -29.29 16.70
CA GLU A 71 5.40 -30.17 16.28
C GLU A 71 5.97 -31.53 15.81
N ASP A 72 5.08 -32.41 15.33
CA ASP A 72 5.42 -33.78 14.95
C ASP A 72 6.41 -33.86 13.77
N ASP A 73 6.34 -32.92 12.83
CA ASP A 73 7.16 -32.86 11.62
C ASP A 73 8.33 -31.86 11.69
N GLY A 74 8.41 -31.03 12.73
CA GLY A 74 9.53 -30.12 12.97
C GLY A 74 9.20 -28.89 13.81
N PHE A 75 10.09 -27.91 13.76
CA PHE A 75 9.92 -26.60 14.36
C PHE A 75 9.22 -25.67 13.37
N HIS A 76 8.05 -25.21 13.76
CA HIS A 76 7.17 -24.33 12.99
C HIS A 76 7.34 -22.87 13.37
N HIS A 77 7.17 -21.98 12.39
CA HIS A 77 7.15 -20.55 12.62
C HIS A 77 5.84 -19.95 12.11
N ARG A 78 4.96 -19.58 13.04
CA ARG A 78 3.58 -19.14 12.75
C ARG A 78 3.47 -18.14 11.59
N ARG A 79 4.28 -17.08 11.61
CA ARG A 79 4.25 -16.05 10.55
C ARG A 79 4.71 -16.62 9.19
N CYS A 80 5.70 -17.51 9.19
CA CYS A 80 6.19 -18.11 7.96
C CYS A 80 5.11 -19.01 7.35
N ASP A 81 4.45 -19.83 8.16
CA ASP A 81 3.37 -20.71 7.72
C ASP A 81 2.20 -19.92 7.14
N GLU A 82 1.79 -18.83 7.81
CA GLU A 82 0.75 -17.93 7.31
C GLU A 82 1.12 -17.33 5.94
N GLU A 83 2.34 -16.83 5.78
CA GLU A 83 2.82 -16.23 4.53
C GLU A 83 2.94 -17.27 3.40
N ILE A 84 3.46 -18.46 3.70
CA ILE A 84 3.58 -19.57 2.75
C ILE A 84 2.17 -20.03 2.30
N ALA A 85 1.22 -20.16 3.23
CA ALA A 85 -0.16 -20.51 2.91
C ALA A 85 -0.82 -19.46 1.99
N LYS A 86 -0.63 -18.17 2.26
CA LYS A 86 -1.10 -17.08 1.39
C LYS A 86 -0.46 -17.15 0.00
N TYR A 87 0.85 -17.42 -0.06
CA TYR A 87 1.58 -17.56 -1.32
C TYR A 87 1.02 -18.70 -2.18
N HIS A 88 0.84 -19.90 -1.61
CA HIS A 88 0.27 -21.05 -2.30
C HIS A 88 -1.18 -20.82 -2.72
N SER A 89 -2.00 -20.18 -1.89
CA SER A 89 -3.39 -19.85 -2.23
C SER A 89 -3.48 -18.95 -3.47
N LYS A 90 -2.65 -17.90 -3.53
CA LYS A 90 -2.55 -17.00 -4.69
C LYS A 90 -2.03 -17.75 -5.92
N ALA A 91 -0.98 -18.56 -5.77
CA ALA A 91 -0.41 -19.34 -6.87
C ALA A 91 -1.41 -20.34 -7.45
N ASN A 92 -2.16 -21.06 -6.60
CA ASN A 92 -3.19 -22.01 -7.00
C ASN A 92 -4.37 -21.33 -7.69
N THR A 93 -4.83 -20.19 -7.16
CA THR A 93 -5.90 -19.39 -7.79
C THR A 93 -5.48 -18.93 -9.18
N SER A 94 -4.26 -18.39 -9.32
CA SER A 94 -3.72 -17.98 -10.62
C SER A 94 -3.56 -19.15 -11.58
N ARG A 95 -3.11 -20.32 -11.11
CA ARG A 95 -3.02 -21.55 -11.90
C ARG A 95 -4.39 -22.00 -12.40
N ASN A 96 -5.40 -21.99 -11.54
CA ASN A 96 -6.79 -22.36 -11.90
C ASN A 96 -7.42 -21.37 -12.88
N ASN A 97 -7.15 -20.08 -12.71
CA ASN A 97 -7.60 -19.06 -13.66
C ASN A 97 -6.88 -19.21 -15.01
N GLY A 98 -5.59 -19.55 -14.98
CA GLY A 98 -4.78 -19.83 -16.17
C GLY A 98 -5.29 -21.04 -16.94
N SER A 99 -5.60 -22.16 -16.26
CA SER A 99 -6.14 -23.37 -16.90
C SER A 99 -7.52 -23.16 -17.50
N ARG A 100 -8.30 -22.19 -16.99
CA ARG A 100 -9.60 -21.76 -17.53
C ARG A 100 -9.47 -20.75 -18.68
N GLY A 101 -8.26 -20.53 -19.21
CA GLY A 101 -8.00 -19.62 -20.31
C GLY A 101 -7.82 -18.18 -19.83
N GLY A 102 -6.86 -17.95 -18.92
CA GLY A 102 -6.67 -16.69 -18.18
C GLY A 102 -6.68 -15.39 -19.00
N ARG A 103 -6.45 -15.45 -20.32
CA ARG A 103 -6.73 -14.36 -21.26
C ARG A 103 -8.08 -14.61 -21.95
N PRO A 104 -9.07 -13.71 -21.81
CA PRO A 104 -10.30 -13.77 -22.59
C PRO A 104 -9.97 -13.92 -24.08
N LYS A 105 -10.69 -14.80 -24.79
CA LYS A 105 -10.53 -14.91 -26.25
C LYS A 105 -10.73 -13.51 -26.85
N LYS A 106 -9.81 -13.13 -27.75
CA LYS A 106 -9.97 -11.90 -28.54
C LYS A 106 -11.33 -12.01 -29.25
N PRO A 107 -12.21 -10.99 -29.18
CA PRO A 107 -13.42 -11.00 -29.98
C PRO A 107 -13.03 -11.18 -31.46
N GLU A 108 -13.74 -12.05 -32.19
CA GLU A 108 -13.47 -12.31 -33.62
C GLU A 108 -13.76 -11.08 -34.50
N GLU A 109 -14.56 -10.13 -33.99
CA GLU A 109 -14.88 -8.88 -34.67
C GLU A 109 -14.26 -7.70 -33.91
N ASN A 110 -13.51 -6.86 -34.63
CA ASN A 110 -13.16 -5.52 -34.14
C ASN A 110 -14.48 -4.75 -33.95
N PRO A 111 -14.74 -4.12 -32.78
CA PRO A 111 -15.84 -3.18 -32.67
C PRO A 111 -15.65 -2.10 -33.75
N ALA A 112 -16.70 -1.83 -34.52
CA ALA A 112 -16.65 -0.87 -35.62
C ALA A 112 -16.16 0.50 -35.08
N GLY A 113 -14.92 0.88 -35.44
CA GLY A 113 -14.34 2.17 -35.02
C GLY A 113 -12.83 2.22 -34.74
N TYR A 114 -12.07 1.13 -34.86
CA TYR A 114 -10.62 1.16 -34.63
C TYR A 114 -9.83 0.79 -35.90
N GLU A 115 -9.01 1.73 -36.37
CA GLU A 115 -8.13 1.60 -37.54
C GLU A 115 -7.08 0.48 -37.37
N ASP A 116 -6.68 -0.11 -38.50
CA ASP A 116 -5.98 -1.40 -38.61
C ASP A 116 -4.44 -1.31 -38.49
N GLU A 117 -3.86 -0.20 -38.02
CA GLU A 117 -2.40 -0.05 -37.98
C GLU A 117 -1.81 0.20 -36.58
N PRO A 118 -0.84 -0.63 -36.12
CA PRO A 118 -0.13 -0.39 -34.89
C PRO A 118 0.89 0.74 -35.09
N LYS A 119 0.52 1.97 -34.73
CA LYS A 119 1.48 3.07 -34.62
C LYS A 119 2.37 2.84 -33.39
N HIS A 120 3.64 2.52 -33.68
CA HIS A 120 4.82 2.74 -32.85
C HIS A 120 5.00 1.83 -31.61
N ASN A 121 6.22 1.29 -31.48
CA ASN A 121 6.72 0.47 -30.39
C ASN A 121 6.44 1.03 -28.98
N LEU A 122 5.59 0.37 -28.19
CA LEU A 122 5.57 0.59 -26.75
C LEU A 122 6.67 -0.27 -26.13
N ASN A 123 7.85 0.34 -25.94
CA ASN A 123 8.90 -0.20 -25.08
C ASN A 123 8.37 -0.22 -23.64
N GLN A 124 7.80 -1.35 -23.20
CA GLN A 124 7.42 -1.53 -21.80
C GLN A 124 8.61 -2.11 -21.05
N GLU A 125 9.30 -1.26 -20.30
CA GLU A 125 10.11 -1.72 -19.17
C GLU A 125 9.16 -2.28 -18.09
N PRO A 126 9.45 -3.46 -17.50
CA PRO A 126 8.63 -4.01 -16.44
C PRO A 126 8.75 -3.13 -15.20
N LEU A 127 7.73 -2.33 -14.91
CA LEU A 127 7.59 -1.66 -13.61
C LEU A 127 7.38 -2.74 -12.54
N THR A 128 8.41 -2.95 -11.73
CA THR A 128 8.34 -3.79 -10.54
C THR A 128 7.38 -3.13 -9.54
N ILE A 129 6.24 -3.78 -9.29
CA ILE A 129 5.27 -3.34 -8.28
C ILE A 129 5.92 -3.50 -6.90
N ASN A 130 6.33 -2.36 -6.33
CA ASN A 130 6.61 -2.22 -4.91
C ASN A 130 5.45 -1.47 -4.25
N GLN A 131 4.83 -2.16 -3.28
CA GLN A 131 4.32 -1.61 -2.02
C GLN A 131 3.08 -0.70 -2.04
N GLU A 132 1.94 -1.29 -1.68
CA GLU A 132 0.91 -0.62 -0.85
C GLU A 132 0.97 -1.25 0.57
N PRO A 133 0.87 -0.47 1.66
CA PRO A 133 0.76 -1.00 3.02
C PRO A 133 -0.66 -1.53 3.26
N GLU A 134 -0.77 -2.80 3.62
CA GLU A 134 -1.99 -3.39 4.20
C GLU A 134 -2.01 -3.04 5.68
N ASP A 135 -2.85 -2.08 6.07
CA ASP A 135 -3.22 -1.87 7.46
C ASP A 135 -4.32 -2.88 7.83
N GLN A 136 -3.99 -3.76 8.78
CA GLN A 136 -4.87 -4.78 9.33
C GLN A 136 -5.77 -4.19 10.41
N GLU A 137 -7.08 -4.38 10.27
CA GLU A 137 -8.06 -4.18 11.34
C GLU A 137 -8.05 -5.36 12.32
N GLN A 138 -8.14 -5.05 13.61
CA GLN A 138 -8.26 -6.01 14.71
C GLN A 138 -9.71 -6.41 15.00
N CYS A 139 -9.87 -7.66 15.41
CA CYS A 139 -11.08 -8.31 15.89
C CYS A 139 -11.60 -7.75 17.23
N ALA A 140 -12.92 -7.72 17.41
CA ALA A 140 -13.55 -7.93 18.71
C ALA A 140 -14.94 -8.56 18.55
N ALA A 141 -15.16 -9.64 19.30
CA ALA A 141 -16.38 -10.45 19.34
C ALA A 141 -17.41 -9.90 20.36
N GLY A 142 -18.69 -10.14 20.11
CA GLY A 142 -19.78 -9.97 21.09
C GLY A 142 -21.18 -9.88 20.48
N ALA A 143 -21.85 -11.03 20.31
CA ALA A 143 -23.30 -11.14 20.07
C ALA A 143 -24.03 -11.20 21.45
N PRO A 144 -25.37 -10.97 21.60
CA PRO A 144 -26.46 -11.73 20.94
C PRO A 144 -27.76 -10.89 20.71
N PRO A 145 -28.98 -11.47 20.55
CA PRO A 145 -29.48 -12.11 19.33
C PRO A 145 -30.85 -11.56 18.85
N GLY A 146 -31.18 -11.82 17.59
CA GLY A 146 -32.58 -12.00 17.15
C GLY A 146 -33.14 -10.94 16.21
N GLN A 147 -33.21 -11.28 14.92
CA GLN A 147 -34.47 -11.48 14.18
C GLN A 147 -34.14 -11.90 12.73
N VAL A 148 -34.73 -13.02 12.34
CA VAL A 148 -34.67 -13.68 11.03
C VAL A 148 -35.59 -12.97 10.06
N GLU A 149 -35.14 -12.68 8.82
CA GLU A 149 -35.86 -12.77 7.52
C GLU A 149 -34.86 -12.51 6.34
N PRO A 150 -35.22 -12.78 5.07
CA PRO A 150 -34.81 -13.93 4.27
C PRO A 150 -33.52 -13.75 3.44
N LYS A 151 -32.91 -14.88 3.07
CA LYS A 151 -31.67 -15.01 2.29
C LYS A 151 -31.80 -14.42 0.87
N GLN A 152 -31.03 -13.37 0.60
CA GLN A 152 -30.63 -13.01 -0.76
C GLN A 152 -29.18 -13.46 -0.97
N ASP A 153 -29.03 -14.60 -1.63
CA ASP A 153 -27.75 -15.16 -2.03
C ASP A 153 -27.26 -14.39 -3.27
N GLY A 154 -26.44 -13.39 -3.02
CA GLY A 154 -25.84 -12.55 -4.05
C GLY A 154 -24.62 -11.88 -3.45
N ARG A 155 -23.43 -12.38 -3.77
CA ARG A 155 -22.16 -11.76 -3.37
C ARG A 155 -22.20 -10.29 -3.78
N LYS A 156 -22.34 -9.36 -2.82
CA LYS A 156 -22.45 -7.92 -3.09
C LYS A 156 -21.23 -7.52 -3.92
N ARG A 157 -21.44 -7.12 -5.17
CA ARG A 157 -20.39 -6.66 -6.08
C ARG A 157 -20.28 -5.15 -5.98
N GLY A 158 -19.06 -4.64 -6.02
CA GLY A 158 -18.84 -3.20 -6.06
C GLY A 158 -19.44 -2.63 -7.34
N THR A 159 -20.14 -1.51 -7.22
CA THR A 159 -20.70 -0.77 -8.35
C THR A 159 -19.87 0.48 -8.61
N ARG A 160 -19.87 0.98 -9.85
CA ARG A 160 -19.45 2.36 -10.13
C ARG A 160 -20.44 3.34 -9.51
N LEU A 161 -20.03 4.59 -9.32
CA LEU A 161 -20.95 5.63 -8.89
C LEU A 161 -21.89 5.92 -10.08
N PRO A 162 -23.22 5.90 -9.89
CA PRO A 162 -24.15 6.26 -10.95
C PRO A 162 -23.94 7.71 -11.43
N ASP A 163 -24.09 7.96 -12.73
CA ASP A 163 -23.95 9.30 -13.31
C ASP A 163 -25.04 10.27 -12.79
N ASP A 164 -26.18 9.72 -12.39
CA ASP A 164 -27.30 10.40 -11.76
C ASP A 164 -27.20 10.46 -10.23
N TRP A 165 -26.06 10.08 -9.63
CA TRP A 165 -25.89 10.13 -8.18
C TRP A 165 -26.11 11.57 -7.65
N VAL A 166 -26.90 11.65 -6.57
CA VAL A 166 -27.21 12.87 -5.83
C VAL A 166 -26.99 12.59 -4.35
N LEU A 167 -26.44 13.56 -3.63
CA LEU A 167 -26.29 13.46 -2.18
C LEU A 167 -27.66 13.35 -1.50
N SER A 168 -27.88 12.27 -0.75
CA SER A 168 -29.09 12.11 0.07
C SER A 168 -29.17 13.20 1.16
N PRO A 169 -30.36 13.77 1.43
CA PRO A 169 -30.56 14.73 2.52
C PRO A 169 -30.07 14.24 3.88
N GLU A 170 -30.15 12.92 4.13
CA GLU A 170 -29.67 12.30 5.37
C GLU A 170 -28.14 12.35 5.48
N LEU A 171 -27.42 12.12 4.38
CA LEU A 171 -25.96 12.21 4.34
C LEU A 171 -25.46 13.65 4.41
N ALA A 172 -26.22 14.59 3.85
CA ALA A 172 -25.95 16.01 3.99
C ALA A 172 -26.11 16.46 5.45
N ALA A 173 -27.18 16.01 6.13
CA ALA A 173 -27.39 16.28 7.55
C ALA A 173 -26.29 15.64 8.41
N TRP A 174 -25.88 14.40 8.10
CA TRP A 174 -24.78 13.72 8.78
C TRP A 174 -23.46 14.48 8.64
N ALA A 175 -23.12 14.98 7.44
CA ALA A 175 -21.89 15.72 7.22
C ALA A 175 -21.80 16.99 8.08
N LYS A 176 -22.92 17.70 8.28
CA LYS A 176 -22.99 18.87 9.16
C LYS A 176 -22.89 18.50 10.64
N ALA A 177 -23.48 17.37 11.04
CA ALA A 177 -23.38 16.90 12.42
C ALA A 177 -21.94 16.51 12.78
N GLU A 178 -21.22 15.87 11.85
CA GLU A 178 -19.81 15.49 12.03
C GLU A 178 -18.86 16.68 11.95
N ARG A 179 -19.16 17.67 11.08
CA ARG A 179 -18.34 18.86 10.83
C ARG A 179 -19.21 20.12 10.89
N PRO A 180 -19.48 20.67 12.10
CA PRO A 180 -20.34 21.84 12.29
C PRO A 180 -19.82 23.12 11.60
N GLU A 181 -18.56 23.15 11.18
CA GLU A 181 -17.97 24.26 10.44
C GLU A 181 -18.34 24.30 8.94
N LEU A 182 -19.06 23.29 8.44
CA LEU A 182 -19.46 23.21 7.04
C LEU A 182 -20.85 23.79 6.82
N ASP A 183 -20.92 24.86 6.03
CA ASP A 183 -22.18 25.40 5.52
C ASP A 183 -22.80 24.48 4.45
N ASP A 184 -24.12 24.54 4.27
CA ASP A 184 -24.90 23.81 3.25
C ASP A 184 -24.30 23.91 1.84
N ARG A 185 -23.82 25.11 1.49
CA ARG A 185 -23.19 25.38 0.20
C ARG A 185 -21.88 24.62 0.04
N MET A 186 -21.09 24.48 1.11
CA MET A 186 -19.82 23.77 1.10
C MET A 186 -20.04 22.26 1.01
N VAL A 187 -21.01 21.73 1.77
CA VAL A 187 -21.41 20.31 1.68
C VAL A 187 -21.86 19.96 0.26
N LYS A 188 -22.64 20.84 -0.38
CA LYS A 188 -23.07 20.64 -1.77
C LYS A 188 -21.89 20.67 -2.75
N ALA A 189 -20.98 21.65 -2.62
CA ALA A 189 -19.79 21.73 -3.46
C ALA A 189 -18.84 20.52 -3.28
N MET A 190 -18.75 19.98 -2.06
CA MET A 190 -18.03 18.74 -1.78
C MET A 190 -18.68 17.54 -2.45
N ALA A 191 -20.01 17.49 -2.51
CA ALA A 191 -20.76 16.42 -3.17
C ALA A 191 -20.55 16.44 -4.68
N ASP A 192 -20.57 17.63 -5.29
CA ASP A 192 -20.30 17.80 -6.72
C ASP A 192 -18.85 17.37 -7.04
N SER A 193 -17.87 17.80 -6.23
CA SER A 193 -16.47 17.39 -6.39
C SER A 193 -16.25 15.88 -6.21
N PHE A 194 -16.98 15.27 -5.27
CA PHE A 194 -16.96 13.82 -5.05
C PHE A 194 -17.52 13.07 -6.25
N LYS A 195 -18.65 13.54 -6.79
CA LYS A 195 -19.29 12.96 -7.97
C LYS A 195 -18.36 13.00 -9.18
N ASP A 196 -17.81 14.17 -9.50
CA ASP A 196 -16.91 14.35 -10.64
C ASP A 196 -15.64 13.50 -10.53
N PHE A 197 -15.07 13.42 -9.32
CA PHE A 197 -13.90 12.58 -9.06
C PHE A 197 -14.21 11.10 -9.30
N TRP A 198 -15.34 10.59 -8.80
CA TRP A 198 -15.66 9.16 -8.91
C TRP A 198 -16.21 8.75 -10.28
N ILE A 199 -16.88 9.65 -11.00
CA ILE A 199 -17.27 9.43 -12.40
C ILE A 199 -16.03 9.38 -13.30
N SER A 200 -15.09 10.30 -13.12
CA SER A 200 -13.85 10.33 -13.92
C SER A 200 -12.84 9.22 -13.55
N LYS A 201 -12.98 8.60 -12.38
CA LYS A 201 -12.05 7.56 -11.91
C LYS A 201 -12.19 6.25 -12.71
N THR A 202 -11.05 5.80 -13.24
CA THR A 202 -10.92 4.53 -13.97
C THR A 202 -10.04 3.54 -13.20
N GLY A 203 -10.04 2.26 -13.62
CA GLY A 203 -9.20 1.22 -13.02
C GLY A 203 -9.83 0.44 -11.85
N LYS A 204 -9.00 -0.37 -11.17
CA LYS A 204 -9.40 -1.38 -10.16
C LYS A 204 -10.18 -0.78 -8.98
N ASP A 205 -9.90 0.47 -8.64
CA ASP A 205 -10.46 1.13 -7.45
C ASP A 205 -11.72 1.95 -7.72
N ALA A 206 -12.20 2.01 -8.98
CA ALA A 206 -13.36 2.81 -9.37
C ALA A 206 -14.72 2.24 -8.93
N THR A 207 -14.73 1.03 -8.36
CA THR A 207 -15.95 0.39 -7.84
C THR A 207 -15.94 0.33 -6.31
N LYS A 208 -17.11 0.52 -5.69
CA LYS A 208 -17.29 0.46 -4.24
C LYS A 208 -18.56 -0.30 -3.89
N LEU A 209 -18.53 -0.98 -2.75
CA LEU A 209 -19.67 -1.74 -2.22
C LEU A 209 -20.69 -0.84 -1.52
N ASN A 210 -20.23 0.25 -0.93
CA ASN A 210 -21.05 1.18 -0.19
C ASN A 210 -20.57 2.61 -0.46
N TRP A 211 -21.32 3.31 -1.31
CA TRP A 211 -21.03 4.69 -1.68
C TRP A 211 -21.23 5.66 -0.52
N ASP A 212 -22.18 5.42 0.38
CA ASP A 212 -22.43 6.25 1.56
C ASP A 212 -21.26 6.20 2.55
N ALA A 213 -20.70 5.01 2.78
CA ALA A 213 -19.51 4.86 3.63
C ALA A 213 -18.28 5.56 3.00
N THR A 214 -18.17 5.47 1.67
CA THR A 214 -17.12 6.16 0.90
C THR A 214 -17.26 7.68 1.01
N TRP A 215 -18.48 8.20 0.94
CA TRP A 215 -18.80 9.61 1.15
C TRP A 215 -18.47 10.07 2.58
N ARG A 216 -18.85 9.31 3.61
CA ARG A 216 -18.51 9.65 5.01
C ARG A 216 -17.01 9.74 5.23
N ASN A 217 -16.25 8.78 4.69
CA ASN A 217 -14.79 8.82 4.76
C ASN A 217 -14.19 9.99 3.97
N TRP A 218 -14.79 10.34 2.83
CA TRP A 218 -14.41 11.53 2.05
C TRP A 218 -14.57 12.80 2.88
N VAL A 219 -15.72 12.99 3.53
CA VAL A 219 -15.99 14.16 4.38
C VAL A 219 -15.00 14.26 5.55
N ARG A 220 -14.67 13.14 6.21
CA ARG A 220 -13.69 13.14 7.31
C ARG A 220 -12.29 13.58 6.88
N ASN A 221 -11.88 13.18 5.67
CA ASN A 221 -10.54 13.47 5.15
C ASN A 221 -10.46 14.76 4.31
N GLN A 222 -11.58 15.44 4.08
CA GLN A 222 -11.59 16.72 3.39
C GLN A 222 -10.97 17.81 4.27
N ARG A 223 -9.89 18.39 3.74
CA ARG A 223 -9.23 19.56 4.34
C ARG A 223 -10.04 20.78 3.93
N VAL A 224 -10.79 21.33 4.87
CA VAL A 224 -11.47 22.60 4.65
C VAL A 224 -10.40 23.67 4.57
N SER A 225 -10.08 24.15 3.36
CA SER A 225 -9.42 25.44 3.22
C SER A 225 -10.43 26.51 3.59
N VAL A 226 -10.55 26.80 4.88
CA VAL A 226 -11.17 28.04 5.32
C VAL A 226 -10.26 29.12 4.77
N ASN A 227 -10.64 29.72 3.65
CA ASN A 227 -9.93 30.87 3.08
C ASN A 227 -10.77 32.11 3.42
N PRO A 228 -10.61 32.71 4.63
CA PRO A 228 -11.41 33.85 5.02
C PRO A 228 -10.80 35.12 4.43
N ARG A 229 -10.82 35.26 3.10
CA ARG A 229 -10.87 36.54 2.35
C ARG A 229 -10.52 36.31 0.88
N ALA A 230 -11.19 37.09 0.05
CA ALA A 230 -10.92 37.28 -1.36
C ALA A 230 -9.42 37.34 -1.68
N SER A 231 -9.02 36.67 -2.76
CA SER A 231 -7.69 36.81 -3.36
C SER A 231 -7.44 38.26 -3.78
N PRO A 232 -6.32 38.88 -3.39
CA PRO A 232 -5.59 39.73 -4.32
C PRO A 232 -4.64 38.85 -5.15
N ALA A 233 -4.41 39.29 -6.37
CA ALA A 233 -3.70 38.60 -7.41
C ALA A 233 -2.22 38.31 -7.07
N GLN A 234 -1.73 37.22 -7.68
CA GLN A 234 -0.34 36.99 -8.12
C GLN A 234 0.81 37.12 -7.09
N GLY A 235 1.35 35.95 -6.74
CA GLY A 235 2.78 35.66 -6.81
C GLY A 235 3.70 36.36 -5.82
N GLN A 236 4.14 35.62 -4.80
CA GLN A 236 5.44 35.83 -4.16
C GLN A 236 5.93 34.51 -3.56
N SER A 237 7.02 33.99 -4.11
CA SER A 237 7.79 32.86 -3.59
C SER A 237 8.47 33.22 -2.28
N HIS A 238 8.55 32.28 -1.34
CA HIS A 238 9.12 32.42 0.00
C HIS A 238 10.65 32.70 0.09
N HIS A 239 11.32 33.11 -1.00
CA HIS A 239 12.72 33.53 -0.98
C HIS A 239 12.81 35.06 -1.12
N THR A 240 12.77 35.79 0.01
CA THR A 240 12.80 37.26 0.03
C THR A 240 14.18 37.87 0.31
N ASP A 241 15.26 37.08 0.23
CA ASP A 241 16.59 37.57 0.65
C ASP A 241 17.71 37.35 -0.38
N LEU A 242 17.37 37.16 -1.67
CA LEU A 242 18.38 37.16 -2.74
C LEU A 242 18.94 38.56 -3.02
N ASP A 243 18.10 39.60 -2.94
CA ASP A 243 18.51 41.00 -3.17
C ASP A 243 19.41 41.58 -2.05
N LYS A 244 19.55 40.86 -0.93
CA LYS A 244 20.40 41.26 0.20
C LYS A 244 21.78 40.62 0.17
N ILE A 245 22.04 39.72 -0.78
CA ILE A 245 23.35 39.08 -0.94
C ILE A 245 24.17 39.97 -1.89
N ASP A 246 25.25 40.57 -1.37
CA ASP A 246 26.21 41.27 -2.23
C ASP A 246 27.01 40.26 -3.05
N HIS A 247 26.54 40.01 -4.27
CA HIS A 247 27.18 39.07 -5.20
C HIS A 247 28.52 39.59 -5.76
N THR A 248 28.95 40.79 -5.37
CA THR A 248 30.20 41.41 -5.86
C THR A 248 31.32 41.43 -4.80
N GLU A 249 31.04 40.97 -3.58
CA GLU A 249 32.04 40.84 -2.53
C GLU A 249 33.14 39.86 -2.96
N GLY A 250 34.39 40.35 -3.08
CA GLY A 250 35.55 39.54 -3.49
C GLY A 250 35.79 39.41 -5.00
N LEU A 251 35.00 40.08 -5.85
CA LEU A 251 35.11 40.02 -7.31
C LEU A 251 35.55 41.38 -7.91
N VAL A 252 36.57 41.37 -8.76
CA VAL A 252 37.06 42.55 -9.50
C VAL A 252 36.49 42.53 -10.92
N ARG A 253 35.81 43.61 -11.31
CA ARG A 253 35.26 43.78 -12.66
C ARG A 253 36.37 44.13 -13.66
N GLN A 254 36.44 43.39 -14.76
CA GLN A 254 37.37 43.60 -15.86
C GLN A 254 36.76 44.53 -16.93
N PRO A 255 37.60 45.17 -17.78
CA PRO A 255 37.14 46.08 -18.84
C PRO A 255 36.26 45.41 -19.90
N ASP A 256 36.37 44.09 -20.05
CA ASP A 256 35.55 43.27 -20.96
C ASP A 256 34.17 42.91 -20.39
N GLY A 257 33.86 43.37 -19.17
CA GLY A 257 32.59 43.12 -18.49
C GLY A 257 32.55 41.83 -17.66
N THR A 258 33.63 41.05 -17.60
CA THR A 258 33.72 39.84 -16.77
C THR A 258 34.20 40.14 -15.35
N TYR A 259 34.00 39.22 -14.40
CA TYR A 259 34.46 39.37 -13.02
C TYR A 259 35.50 38.29 -12.68
N ARG A 260 36.54 38.64 -11.92
CA ARG A 260 37.57 37.70 -11.43
C ARG A 260 37.70 37.78 -9.92
N VAL A 261 38.00 36.66 -9.26
CA VAL A 261 38.21 36.62 -7.80
C VAL A 261 39.49 37.39 -7.43
N ALA A 262 39.40 38.32 -6.48
CA ALA A 262 40.55 39.04 -5.96
C ALA A 262 41.48 38.07 -5.21
N ARG A 263 42.70 37.83 -5.71
CA ARG A 263 43.72 37.11 -4.93
C ARG A 263 44.26 38.07 -3.86
N SER A 264 44.26 37.61 -2.60
CA SER A 264 44.88 38.29 -1.45
C SER A 264 46.37 38.55 -1.67
#